data_AF-E2B4N6-F1
#
_entry.id   AF-E2B4N6-F1
#
_cell.length_a   1.000
_cell.length_b   1.000
_cell.length_c   1.000
_cell.angle_alpha   90.00
_cell.angle_beta   90.00
_cell.angle_gamma   90.00
#
_symmetry.space_group_name_H-M   'P 1'
#
loop_
_entity.id
_entity.type
_entity.pdbx_description
1 polymer ?
#
loop_
_entity_poly.entity_id
_entity_poly.type
_entity_poly.pdbx_seq_one_letter_code
_entity_poly.pdbx_strand_id
1 'polypeptide(L)' 'YELLEHPAYSPDLAPSDYYLFPNLKKFLAGKHVTSDDEVIAAVDGYFAELPESHFNNGIELLEKRWNKCIEVLGDHIEK' A
#
# COMPACT_ATOMS: atom_id res chain seq x y z
N TYR A 1 1.67 -21.69 3.22
CA TYR A 1 1.00 -20.42 2.87
C TYR A 1 -0.47 -20.73 2.69
N GLU A 2 -1.33 -19.75 2.94
CA GLU A 2 -2.77 -19.82 2.68
C GLU A 2 -3.12 -18.67 1.73
N LEU A 3 -4.01 -18.93 0.78
CA LEU A 3 -4.50 -17.88 -0.12
C LEU A 3 -5.73 -17.23 0.52
N LEU A 4 -5.61 -15.96 0.87
CA LEU A 4 -6.74 -15.18 1.34
C LEU A 4 -7.63 -14.81 0.15
N GLU A 5 -8.95 -14.94 0.32
CA GLU A 5 -9.91 -14.48 -0.67
C GLU A 5 -9.81 -12.95 -0.83
N HIS A 6 -9.73 -12.50 -2.07
CA HIS A 6 -9.68 -11.08 -2.40
C HIS A 6 -10.78 -10.76 -3.43
N PRO A 7 -11.74 -9.89 -3.08
CA PRO A 7 -12.79 -9.50 -4.01
C PRO A 7 -12.21 -8.75 -5.22
N ALA A 8 -12.87 -8.91 -6.38
CA ALA A 8 -12.48 -8.21 -7.59
C ALA A 8 -12.56 -6.68 -7.39
N TYR A 9 -11.66 -5.94 -8.05
CA TYR A 9 -11.64 -4.47 -8.07
C TYR A 9 -11.63 -3.80 -6.68
N SER A 10 -10.98 -4.42 -5.68
CA SER A 10 -10.95 -3.92 -4.30
C SER A 10 -9.55 -3.45 -3.86
N PRO A 11 -8.93 -2.46 -4.53
CA PRO A 11 -7.62 -1.93 -4.15
C PRO A 11 -7.64 -1.26 -2.76
N ASP A 12 -8.80 -0.80 -2.32
CA ASP A 12 -9.04 -0.32 -0.95
C ASP A 12 -8.95 -1.42 0.11
N LEU A 13 -8.91 -2.70 -0.27
CA LEU A 13 -8.67 -3.84 0.62
C LEU A 13 -7.27 -4.45 0.44
N ALA A 14 -6.45 -3.95 -0.48
CA ALA A 14 -5.08 -4.40 -0.69
C ALA A 14 -4.08 -3.46 0.02
N PRO A 15 -3.34 -3.91 1.05
CA PRO A 15 -2.38 -3.06 1.78
C PRO A 15 -1.34 -2.38 0.88
N SER A 16 -0.94 -3.05 -0.20
CA SER A 16 -0.07 -2.48 -1.22
C SER A 16 -0.66 -1.22 -1.86
N ASP A 17 -1.95 -1.24 -2.22
CA ASP A 17 -2.60 -0.17 -2.97
C ASP A 17 -3.14 0.97 -2.09
N TYR A 18 -3.63 0.65 -0.89
CA TYR A 18 -4.17 1.67 0.01
C TYR A 18 -3.12 2.29 0.92
N TYR A 19 -1.99 1.62 1.19
CA TYR A 19 -0.98 2.09 2.14
C TYR A 19 0.42 2.20 1.53
N LEU A 20 0.99 1.12 1.00
CA LEU A 20 2.39 1.09 0.57
C LEU A 20 2.68 2.01 -0.62
N PHE A 21 2.01 1.80 -1.75
CA PHE A 21 2.22 2.55 -2.97
C PHE A 21 1.85 4.03 -2.86
N PRO A 22 0.80 4.45 -2.13
CA PRO A 22 0.57 5.87 -1.89
C PRO A 22 1.74 6.57 -1.19
N ASN A 23 2.38 5.92 -0.21
CA ASN A 23 3.55 6.49 0.46
C ASN A 23 4.78 6.50 -0.44
N LEU A 24 5.02 5.42 -1.20
CA LEU A 24 6.10 5.38 -2.20
C LEU A 24 5.91 6.45 -3.29
N LYS A 25 4.68 6.63 -3.80
CA LYS A 25 4.35 7.67 -4.79
C LYS A 25 4.63 9.07 -4.24
N LYS A 26 4.33 9.33 -2.96
CA LYS A 26 4.69 10.61 -2.32
C LYS A 26 6.20 10.82 -2.26
N PHE A 27 6.97 9.78 -1.94
CA PHE A 27 8.44 9.84 -1.95
C PHE A 27 9.01 10.08 -3.34
N LEU A 28 8.43 9.46 -4.37
CA LEU A 28 8.87 9.60 -5.77
C LEU A 28 8.35 10.88 -6.43
N ALA A 29 7.35 11.54 -5.85
CA ALA A 29 6.74 12.72 -6.44
C ALA A 29 7.78 13.84 -6.65
N GLY A 30 7.87 14.33 -7.89
CA GLY A 30 8.79 15.40 -8.29
C GLY A 30 10.24 14.95 -8.49
N LYS A 31 10.58 13.67 -8.29
CA LYS A 31 11.89 13.13 -8.62
C LYS A 31 11.96 12.81 -10.11
N HIS A 32 12.97 13.32 -10.79
CA HIS A 32 13.26 12.96 -12.17
C HIS A 32 14.38 11.92 -12.18
N VAL A 33 14.02 10.68 -12.49
CA VAL A 33 14.98 9.58 -12.68
C VAL A 33 15.30 9.43 -14.16
N THR A 34 16.55 9.10 -14.48
CA THR A 34 17.09 9.07 -15.85
C THR A 34 17.41 7.66 -16.34
N SER A 35 17.40 6.67 -15.45
CA SER A 35 17.62 5.25 -15.76
C SER A 35 16.85 4.31 -14.83
N ASP A 36 16.75 3.06 -15.25
CA ASP A 36 16.14 2.00 -14.44
C ASP A 36 16.96 1.73 -13.15
N ASP A 37 18.30 1.76 -13.24
CA ASP A 37 19.18 1.58 -12.08
C ASP A 37 18.97 2.68 -11.03
N GLU A 38 18.70 3.90 -11.47
CA GLU A 38 18.44 5.03 -10.57
C GLU A 38 17.12 4.86 -9.81
N VAL A 39 16.05 4.41 -10.47
CA VAL A 39 14.78 4.16 -9.79
C VAL A 39 14.86 2.94 -8.86
N ILE A 40 15.58 1.89 -9.24
CA ILE A 40 15.81 0.72 -8.38
C ILE A 40 16.52 1.16 -7.10
N ALA A 41 17.65 1.87 -7.22
CA ALA A 41 18.41 2.35 -6.06
C ALA A 41 17.59 3.29 -5.16
N ALA A 42 16.77 4.17 -5.76
CA ALA A 42 15.91 5.08 -5.00
C ALA A 42 14.81 4.33 -4.22
N VAL A 43 14.20 3.30 -4.82
CA VAL A 43 13.16 2.48 -4.20
C VAL A 43 13.75 1.57 -3.10
N ASP A 44 14.90 0.95 -3.35
CA ASP A 44 15.61 0.13 -2.37
C ASP A 44 16.02 0.97 -1.15
N GLY A 45 16.59 2.16 -1.37
CA GLY A 45 16.92 3.10 -0.30
C GLY A 45 15.70 3.52 0.52
N TYR A 46 14.58 3.83 -0.14
CA TYR A 46 13.33 4.16 0.54
C TYR A 46 12.86 3.05 1.48
N PHE A 47 12.83 1.78 1.00
CA PHE A 47 12.38 0.67 1.83
C PHE A 47 13.38 0.31 2.94
N ALA A 48 14.68 0.49 2.73
CA ALA A 48 15.70 0.26 3.76
C ALA A 48 15.60 1.24 4.95
N GLU A 49 15.08 2.44 4.74
CA GLU A 49 14.89 3.44 5.79
C GLU A 49 13.59 3.27 6.59
N LEU A 50 12.63 2.51 6.07
CA LEU A 50 11.34 2.32 6.74
C LEU A 50 11.46 1.35 7.92
N PRO A 51 10.95 1.72 9.11
CA PRO A 51 10.91 0.80 10.24
C PRO A 51 9.91 -0.33 9.99
N GLU A 52 10.11 -1.48 10.64
CA GLU A 52 9.18 -2.61 10.58
C GLU A 52 7.73 -2.21 10.94
N SER A 53 7.59 -1.29 11.91
CA SER A 53 6.29 -0.73 12.32
C SER A 53 5.53 -0.06 11.16
N HIS A 54 6.23 0.48 10.15
CA HIS A 54 5.57 1.04 8.98
C HIS A 54 4.74 -0.02 8.26
N PHE A 55 5.29 -1.22 8.06
CA PHE A 55 4.62 -2.33 7.38
C PHE A 55 3.51 -2.91 8.26
N ASN A 56 3.78 -3.09 9.56
CA ASN A 56 2.78 -3.58 10.52
C ASN A 56 1.55 -2.66 10.56
N ASN A 57 1.74 -1.33 10.61
CA ASN A 57 0.65 -0.37 10.56
C ASN A 57 -0.21 -0.52 9.29
N GLY A 58 0.42 -0.78 8.14
CA GLY A 58 -0.28 -1.03 6.89
C GLY A 58 -1.15 -2.27 6.93
N ILE A 59 -0.68 -3.35 7.58
CA ILE A 59 -1.44 -4.59 7.74
C ILE A 59 -2.54 -4.47 8.80
N GLU A 60 -2.27 -3.81 9.93
CA GLU A 60 -3.24 -3.60 11.01
C GLU A 60 -4.46 -2.79 10.55
N LEU A 61 -4.29 -1.89 9.58
CA LEU A 61 -5.39 -1.14 8.96
C LEU A 61 -6.39 -2.03 8.19
N LEU A 62 -6.02 -3.28 7.87
CA LEU A 62 -6.87 -4.18 7.09
C LEU A 62 -8.15 -4.55 7.85
N GLU A 63 -8.06 -4.78 9.16
CA GLU A 63 -9.24 -5.09 10.00
C GLU A 63 -10.25 -3.94 9.96
N LYS A 64 -9.77 -2.70 10.14
CA LYS A 64 -10.61 -1.50 10.07
C LYS A 64 -11.27 -1.36 8.69
N ARG A 65 -10.52 -1.62 7.61
CA ARG A 65 -11.03 -1.54 6.23
C ARG A 65 -12.05 -2.63 5.93
N TRP A 66 -11.85 -3.86 6.39
CA TRP A 66 -12.85 -4.92 6.26
C TRP A 66 -14.14 -4.59 6.99
N ASN A 67 -14.06 -4.14 8.24
CA ASN A 67 -15.25 -3.69 8.97
C ASN A 67 -15.97 -2.57 8.22
N LYS A 68 -15.21 -1.63 7.65
CA LYS A 68 -15.81 -0.54 6.88
C LYS A 68 -16.49 -1.03 5.60
N CYS A 69 -15.90 -1.98 4.88
CA CYS A 69 -16.49 -2.62 3.70
C CYS A 69 -17.86 -3.25 4.02
N ILE A 70 -17.95 -3.93 5.17
CA ILE A 70 -19.20 -4.53 5.66
C ILE A 70 -20.23 -3.45 5.97
N GLU A 71 -19.85 -2.37 6.66
CA GLU A 71 -20.76 -1.26 6.99
C GLU A 71 -21.36 -0.59 5.76
N VAL A 72 -20.57 -0.48 4.68
CA VAL A 72 -21.02 0.12 3.40
C VAL A 72 -21.55 -0.91 2.41
N LEU A 73 -21.82 -2.14 2.88
CA LEU A 73 -22.42 -3.22 2.08
C LEU A 73 -21.62 -3.56 0.81
N GLY A 74 -20.29 -3.49 0.88
CA GLY A 74 -19.40 -3.78 -0.24
C GLY A 74 -19.16 -2.62 -1.20
N ASP A 75 -19.68 -1.43 -0.92
CA ASP A 75 -19.33 -0.21 -1.66
C ASP A 75 -17.88 0.23 -1.39
N HIS A 76 -17.35 1.07 -2.26
CA HIS A 76 -15.96 1.50 -2.20
C HIS A 76 -15.66 2.34 -0.95
N ILE A 77 -14.52 2.06 -0.31
CA ILE A 77 -14.05 2.83 0.84
C ILE A 77 -13.13 3.96 0.36
N GLU A 78 -13.58 5.21 0.53
CA GLU A 78 -12.75 6.37 0.28
C GLU A 78 -11.49 6.41 1.18
N LYS A 79 -10.43 7.03 0.68
CA LYS A 79 -9.12 7.14 1.35
C LYS A 79 -9.10 8.17 2.47
#